data_AF-A0A1Q5HMJ0-F1
#
_entry.id   AF-A0A1Q5HMJ0-F1
#
_cell.length_a   1.000
_cell.length_b   1.000
_cell.length_c   1.000
_cell.angle_alpha   90.00
_cell.angle_beta   90.00
_cell.angle_gamma   90.00
#
_symmetry.space_group_name_H-M   'P 1'
#
loop_
_entity.id
_entity.type
_entity.pdbx_description
1 polymer ?
#
loop_
_entity_poly.entity_id
_entity_poly.type
_entity_poly.pdbx_seq_one_letter_code
_entity_poly.pdbx_strand_id
1 'polypeptide(L)'
;MSTPTLIGVAAFRGSYTARLIQFGESPEVLVPLLRRIWTDTFSRNANAMAAALLAHDWWSLAVNPKPRRWDRQPPVPGLGYPVVAQDATVRRGALREDVGGALEWLYLLHLDQRRLVVYEATIHGRWLRHSAHHLDPVEDLFVTAPADDGGGPEMTVCTVCGAVDEIDHVEVPSMAGYGYDTVTSCARCGSSVASDPMFGDHVTRKPWPPQNPTAGDTAGETR
;
A
#
# COMPACT_ATOMS: atom_id res chain seq x y z
N MET A 1 4.60 16.25 -8.72
CA MET A 1 5.69 16.77 -7.86
C MET A 1 5.79 15.80 -6.70
N SER A 2 6.99 15.29 -6.41
CA SER A 2 7.17 14.36 -5.29
C SER A 2 7.08 15.15 -3.98
N THR A 3 6.11 14.81 -3.15
CA THR A 3 5.86 15.41 -1.85
C THR A 3 6.55 14.61 -0.76
N PRO A 4 6.95 15.24 0.35
CA PRO A 4 7.53 14.52 1.47
C PRO A 4 6.48 13.60 2.09
N THR A 5 6.87 12.37 2.39
CA THR A 5 6.01 11.35 2.99
C THR A 5 6.70 10.71 4.18
N LEU A 6 5.93 10.07 5.05
CA LEU A 6 6.46 9.35 6.21
C LEU A 6 6.41 7.85 5.97
N ILE A 7 7.44 7.12 6.40
CA ILE A 7 7.43 5.66 6.45
C ILE A 7 7.82 5.15 7.83
N GLY A 8 7.08 4.20 8.36
CA GLY A 8 7.26 3.77 9.74
C GLY A 8 6.54 2.52 10.13
N VAL A 9 6.43 2.35 11.44
CA VAL A 9 5.80 1.21 12.11
C VAL A 9 4.65 1.73 12.96
N ALA A 10 3.51 1.05 12.85
CA ALA A 10 2.37 1.29 13.72
C ALA A 10 2.67 0.79 15.14
N ALA A 11 2.25 1.55 16.13
CA ALA A 11 2.33 1.20 17.53
C ALA A 11 0.95 1.25 18.18
N PHE A 12 0.87 0.80 19.42
CA PHE A 12 -0.37 0.66 20.16
C PHE A 12 -1.20 1.96 20.17
N ARG A 13 -2.54 1.81 20.08
CA ARG A 13 -3.54 2.91 20.14
C ARG A 13 -3.39 3.99 19.06
N GLY A 14 -2.98 3.58 17.85
CA GLY A 14 -2.82 4.49 16.72
C GLY A 14 -1.64 5.45 16.88
N SER A 15 -0.69 5.12 17.75
CA SER A 15 0.61 5.80 17.78
C SER A 15 1.49 5.26 16.66
N TYR A 16 2.51 6.00 16.24
CA TYR A 16 3.47 5.51 15.25
C TYR A 16 4.88 6.05 15.47
N THR A 17 5.84 5.34 14.89
CA THR A 17 7.24 5.74 14.81
C THR A 17 7.65 5.71 13.35
N ALA A 18 8.12 6.83 12.79
CA ALA A 18 8.38 6.98 11.36
C ALA A 18 9.63 7.82 11.05
N ARG A 19 10.09 7.68 9.81
CA ARG A 19 11.16 8.43 9.17
C ARG A 19 10.63 9.19 7.96
N LEU A 20 11.34 10.24 7.58
CA LEU A 20 10.98 11.06 6.42
C LEU A 20 11.50 10.41 5.13
N ILE A 21 10.68 10.42 4.09
CA ILE A 21 11.10 10.24 2.70
C ILE A 21 10.91 11.59 2.01
N GLN A 22 12.00 12.21 1.60
CA GLN A 22 11.99 13.54 1.02
C GLN A 22 11.31 13.57 -0.36
N PHE A 23 11.61 12.56 -1.18
CA PHE A 23 10.93 12.31 -2.45
C PHE A 23 9.99 11.11 -2.28
N GLY A 24 8.85 11.35 -1.63
CA GLY A 24 7.79 10.37 -1.50
C GLY A 24 7.08 10.11 -2.83
N GLU A 25 6.54 8.91 -2.96
CA GLU A 25 5.79 8.47 -4.13
C GLU A 25 4.35 8.15 -3.74
N SER A 26 3.45 8.11 -4.71
CA SER A 26 2.06 7.73 -4.49
C SER A 26 1.94 6.25 -4.11
N PRO A 27 0.81 5.83 -3.51
CA PRO A 27 0.63 4.46 -3.05
C PRO A 27 0.76 3.42 -4.18
N GLU A 28 0.39 3.78 -5.40
CA GLU A 28 0.47 2.92 -6.59
C GLU A 28 1.91 2.56 -6.97
N VAL A 29 2.88 3.41 -6.59
CA VAL A 29 4.30 3.20 -6.87
C VAL A 29 5.01 2.65 -5.64
N LEU A 30 4.78 3.24 -4.46
CA LEU A 30 5.54 2.90 -3.26
C LEU A 30 5.14 1.55 -2.66
N VAL A 31 3.86 1.16 -2.71
CA VAL A 31 3.41 -0.12 -2.14
C VAL A 31 4.02 -1.32 -2.89
N PRO A 32 3.96 -1.40 -4.24
CA PRO A 32 4.63 -2.48 -4.96
C PRO A 32 6.14 -2.49 -4.75
N LEU A 33 6.77 -1.31 -4.65
CA LEU A 33 8.19 -1.18 -4.35
C LEU A 33 8.53 -1.78 -2.99
N LEU A 34 7.79 -1.44 -1.94
CA LEU A 34 7.99 -1.95 -0.59
C LEU A 34 7.78 -3.48 -0.51
N ARG A 35 6.79 -4.02 -1.22
CA ARG A 35 6.59 -5.49 -1.32
C ARG A 35 7.79 -6.18 -1.98
N ARG A 36 8.38 -5.59 -3.02
CA ARG A 36 9.61 -6.11 -3.66
C ARG A 36 10.81 -6.03 -2.73
N ILE A 37 11.06 -4.89 -2.10
CA ILE A 37 12.13 -4.73 -1.11
C ILE A 37 12.00 -5.78 -0.01
N TRP A 38 10.80 -5.94 0.54
CA TRP A 38 10.50 -6.92 1.58
C TRP A 38 10.80 -8.36 1.15
N THR A 39 10.41 -8.73 -0.07
CA THR A 39 10.61 -10.09 -0.61
C THR A 39 12.07 -10.33 -1.00
N ASP A 40 12.65 -9.43 -1.79
CA ASP A 40 13.92 -9.63 -2.47
C ASP A 40 15.13 -9.32 -1.57
N THR A 41 15.01 -8.35 -0.66
CA THR A 41 16.12 -7.90 0.20
C THR A 41 16.02 -8.47 1.60
N PHE A 42 14.81 -8.53 2.17
CA PHE A 42 14.61 -8.94 3.55
C PHE A 42 14.08 -10.36 3.71
N SER A 43 13.97 -11.14 2.61
CA SER A 43 13.49 -12.52 2.63
C SER A 43 12.16 -12.67 3.41
N ARG A 44 11.24 -11.71 3.20
CA ARG A 44 9.94 -11.61 3.88
C ARG A 44 10.00 -11.34 5.39
N ASN A 45 11.12 -10.88 5.93
CA ASN A 45 11.24 -10.47 7.33
C ASN A 45 10.79 -9.01 7.52
N ALA A 46 9.53 -8.82 7.94
CA ALA A 46 8.95 -7.49 8.17
C ALA A 46 9.66 -6.70 9.28
N ASN A 47 10.13 -7.37 10.34
CA ASN A 47 10.86 -6.74 11.45
C ASN A 47 12.21 -6.19 10.99
N ALA A 48 12.96 -6.98 10.20
CA ALA A 48 14.25 -6.55 9.65
C ALA A 48 14.08 -5.37 8.68
N MET A 49 13.07 -5.42 7.81
CA MET A 49 12.75 -4.31 6.91
C MET A 49 12.38 -3.05 7.68
N ALA A 50 11.52 -3.16 8.70
CA ALA A 50 11.12 -2.03 9.52
C ALA A 50 12.30 -1.40 10.27
N ALA A 51 13.17 -2.21 10.87
CA ALA A 51 14.37 -1.73 11.54
C ALA A 51 15.29 -0.97 10.56
N ALA A 52 15.46 -1.49 9.35
CA ALA A 52 16.27 -0.86 8.32
C ALA A 52 15.65 0.47 7.83
N LEU A 53 14.33 0.51 7.59
CA LEU A 53 13.60 1.72 7.22
C LEU A 53 13.68 2.80 8.30
N LEU A 54 13.67 2.42 9.57
CA LEU A 54 13.78 3.33 10.71
C LEU A 54 15.22 3.77 11.02
N ALA A 55 16.23 3.21 10.37
CA ALA A 55 17.64 3.56 10.62
C ALA A 55 18.01 4.95 10.08
N HIS A 56 17.37 5.39 9.00
CA HIS A 56 17.71 6.63 8.29
C HIS A 56 16.46 7.40 7.87
N ASP A 57 16.61 8.70 7.68
CA ASP A 57 15.72 9.41 6.75
C ASP A 57 16.18 9.13 5.32
N TRP A 58 15.26 9.21 4.37
CA TRP A 58 15.47 8.76 3.00
C TRP A 58 15.27 9.89 2.01
N TRP A 59 16.15 9.98 1.01
CA TRP A 59 15.86 10.76 -0.18
C TRP A 59 14.77 10.08 -0.99
N SER A 60 14.96 8.79 -1.28
CA SER A 60 13.97 7.93 -1.91
C SER A 60 14.31 6.47 -1.66
N LEU A 61 13.31 5.60 -1.82
CA LEU A 61 13.48 4.14 -1.74
C LEU A 61 13.69 3.55 -3.14
N ALA A 62 14.44 2.45 -3.22
CA ALA A 62 14.67 1.72 -4.45
C ALA A 62 15.12 0.28 -4.16
N VAL A 63 14.65 -0.69 -4.95
CA VAL A 63 15.09 -2.09 -4.85
C VAL A 63 16.57 -2.24 -5.24
N ASN A 64 17.00 -1.55 -6.30
CA ASN A 64 18.38 -1.64 -6.80
C ASN A 64 19.00 -0.23 -6.93
N PRO A 65 19.31 0.43 -5.81
CA PRO A 65 19.87 1.77 -5.85
C PRO A 65 21.30 1.72 -6.42
N LYS A 66 21.54 2.47 -7.48
CA LYS A 66 22.89 2.65 -8.05
C LYS A 66 23.58 3.85 -7.40
N PRO A 67 24.88 3.78 -7.07
CA PRO A 67 25.62 4.92 -6.55
C PRO A 67 25.58 6.10 -7.52
N ARG A 68 25.30 7.31 -7.04
CA ARG A 68 25.35 8.52 -7.85
C ARG A 68 26.56 9.36 -7.45
N ARG A 69 27.13 10.10 -8.39
CA ARG A 69 28.31 10.95 -8.15
C ARG A 69 28.10 12.01 -7.07
N TRP A 70 26.86 12.46 -6.89
CA TRP A 70 26.49 13.52 -5.95
C TRP A 70 25.91 13.00 -4.63
N ASP A 71 25.77 11.68 -4.47
CA ASP A 71 25.31 11.11 -3.21
C ASP A 71 26.43 11.24 -2.16
N ARG A 72 26.14 11.95 -1.07
CA ARG A 72 27.10 12.14 0.03
C ARG A 72 27.32 10.86 0.85
N GLN A 73 26.37 9.93 0.82
CA GLN A 73 26.45 8.62 1.45
C GLN A 73 26.20 7.52 0.42
N PRO A 74 26.84 6.35 0.57
CA PRO A 74 26.52 5.22 -0.28
C PRO A 74 25.05 4.81 -0.10
N PRO A 75 24.36 4.39 -1.18
CA PRO A 75 23.02 3.85 -1.04
C PRO A 75 23.03 2.59 -0.16
N VAL A 76 21.93 2.37 0.56
CA VAL A 76 21.71 1.12 1.30
C VAL A 76 21.24 0.07 0.32
N PRO A 77 22.01 -1.02 0.09
CA PRO A 77 21.64 -2.05 -0.89
C PRO A 77 20.25 -2.60 -0.61
N GLY A 78 19.43 -2.77 -1.66
CA GLY A 78 18.10 -3.32 -1.53
C GLY A 78 17.03 -2.37 -0.95
N LEU A 79 17.41 -1.15 -0.53
CA LEU A 79 16.49 -0.29 0.24
C LEU A 79 16.36 1.13 -0.32
N GLY A 80 17.47 1.83 -0.57
CA GLY A 80 17.38 3.18 -1.12
C GLY A 80 18.54 4.12 -0.81
N TYR A 81 18.25 5.41 -0.92
CA TYR A 81 19.21 6.51 -0.78
C TYR A 81 19.02 7.21 0.58
N PRO A 82 19.92 7.04 1.56
CA PRO A 82 19.80 7.68 2.86
C PRO A 82 20.11 9.18 2.78
N VAL A 83 19.49 9.96 3.65
CA VAL A 83 19.85 11.36 3.90
C VAL A 83 21.00 11.40 4.90
N VAL A 84 22.00 12.20 4.61
CA VAL A 84 23.09 12.52 5.55
C VAL A 84 22.55 13.52 6.57
N ALA A 85 21.93 13.04 7.64
CA ALA A 85 21.36 13.90 8.66
C ALA A 85 22.30 14.00 9.86
N GLN A 86 22.71 15.23 10.20
CA GLN A 86 23.30 15.56 11.51
C GLN A 86 22.27 15.49 12.65
N ASP A 87 20.97 15.56 12.31
CA ASP A 87 19.81 15.54 13.23
C ASP A 87 18.69 14.59 12.74
N ALA A 88 19.00 13.32 12.44
CA ALA A 88 17.98 12.32 12.10
C ALA A 88 17.10 11.98 13.32
N THR A 89 16.15 12.83 13.67
CA THR A 89 15.19 12.56 14.74
C THR A 89 14.06 11.66 14.23
N VAL A 90 13.89 10.51 14.88
CA VAL A 90 12.76 9.62 14.62
C VAL A 90 11.48 10.39 14.93
N ARG A 91 10.56 10.51 13.98
CA ARG A 91 9.25 11.11 14.25
C ARG A 91 8.39 10.12 15.02
N ARG A 92 7.83 10.57 16.13
CA ARG A 92 6.77 9.86 16.87
C ARG A 92 5.53 10.73 16.86
N GLY A 93 4.38 10.12 16.60
CA GLY A 93 3.11 10.84 16.49
C GLY A 93 1.92 9.91 16.72
N ALA A 94 0.73 10.47 16.60
CA ALA A 94 -0.53 9.73 16.68
C ALA A 94 -1.37 9.95 15.41
N LEU A 95 -2.07 8.92 14.94
CA LEU A 95 -2.97 9.01 13.78
C LEU A 95 -4.09 10.03 13.96
N ARG A 96 -4.45 10.34 15.21
CA ARG A 96 -5.48 11.34 15.55
C ARG A 96 -4.92 12.76 15.71
N GLU A 97 -3.62 12.95 15.52
CA GLU A 97 -3.02 14.30 15.57
C GLU A 97 -3.37 15.09 14.31
N ASP A 98 -3.50 16.41 14.46
CA ASP A 98 -3.60 17.31 13.32
C ASP A 98 -2.25 17.33 12.58
N VAL A 99 -2.30 17.19 11.26
CA VAL A 99 -1.11 17.12 10.41
C VAL A 99 -0.87 18.48 9.78
N GLY A 100 0.15 19.19 10.29
CA GLY A 100 0.65 20.42 9.70
C GLY A 100 1.71 20.18 8.61
N GLY A 101 1.82 21.12 7.68
CA GLY A 101 2.89 21.17 6.67
C GLY A 101 2.55 20.48 5.35
N ALA A 102 3.59 20.17 4.56
CA ALA A 102 3.46 19.64 3.19
C ALA A 102 3.48 18.10 3.12
N LEU A 103 3.12 17.41 4.21
CA LEU A 103 3.10 15.94 4.24
C LEU A 103 1.84 15.41 3.53
N GLU A 104 2.05 14.56 2.54
CA GLU A 104 0.94 13.98 1.75
C GLU A 104 0.54 12.60 2.27
N TRP A 105 1.52 11.69 2.39
CA TRP A 105 1.30 10.28 2.70
C TRP A 105 2.04 9.82 3.97
N LEU A 106 1.45 8.86 4.67
CA LEU A 106 2.06 8.09 5.75
C LEU A 106 1.89 6.59 5.49
N TYR A 107 3.00 5.88 5.44
CA TYR A 107 3.10 4.45 5.20
C TYR A 107 3.46 3.74 6.51
N LEU A 108 2.54 2.96 7.09
CA LEU A 108 2.76 2.26 8.34
C LEU A 108 2.77 0.74 8.17
N LEU A 109 3.86 0.12 8.60
CA LEU A 109 3.97 -1.33 8.75
C LEU A 109 3.32 -1.75 10.07
N HIS A 110 2.27 -2.56 9.97
CA HIS A 110 1.70 -3.31 11.09
C HIS A 110 2.36 -4.69 11.12
N LEU A 111 3.39 -4.83 11.96
CA LEU A 111 4.29 -5.98 11.98
C LEU A 111 3.55 -7.28 12.36
N ASP A 112 2.66 -7.21 13.34
CA ASP A 112 1.90 -8.37 13.83
C ASP A 112 0.94 -8.92 12.77
N GLN A 113 0.43 -8.03 11.91
CA GLN A 113 -0.52 -8.38 10.85
C GLN A 113 0.17 -8.60 9.50
N ARG A 114 1.47 -8.28 9.38
CA ARG A 114 2.23 -8.19 8.11
C ARG A 114 1.50 -7.38 7.05
N ARG A 115 1.00 -6.21 7.45
CA ARG A 115 0.28 -5.29 6.57
C ARG A 115 1.00 -3.95 6.46
N LEU A 116 0.84 -3.32 5.33
CA LEU A 116 1.20 -1.94 5.08
C LEU A 116 -0.09 -1.14 4.94
N VAL A 117 -0.32 -0.20 5.83
CA VAL A 117 -1.48 0.71 5.78
C VAL A 117 -1.00 2.08 5.37
N VAL A 118 -1.71 2.69 4.43
CA VAL A 118 -1.41 3.99 3.86
C VAL A 118 -2.45 4.99 4.32
N TYR A 119 -1.99 6.12 4.82
CA TYR A 119 -2.82 7.24 5.25
C TYR A 119 -2.52 8.49 4.42
N GLU A 120 -3.54 9.29 4.19
CA GLU A 120 -3.48 10.58 3.50
C GLU A 120 -3.77 11.71 4.47
N ALA A 121 -3.02 12.81 4.39
CA ALA A 121 -3.22 14.00 5.23
C ALA A 121 -3.68 15.25 4.48
N THR A 122 -3.23 15.44 3.25
CA THR A 122 -3.24 16.71 2.51
C THR A 122 -4.62 17.31 2.30
N ILE A 123 -5.63 16.47 2.03
CA ILE A 123 -7.00 16.94 1.79
C ILE A 123 -7.76 17.16 3.10
N HIS A 124 -7.31 16.56 4.20
CA HIS A 124 -8.12 16.41 5.43
C HIS A 124 -7.52 17.09 6.66
N GLY A 125 -6.26 17.53 6.61
CA GLY A 125 -5.55 18.09 7.77
C GLY A 125 -5.28 17.09 8.91
N ARG A 126 -5.56 15.80 8.67
CA ARG A 126 -5.43 14.69 9.63
C ARG A 126 -5.17 13.39 8.86
N TRP A 127 -4.59 12.39 9.52
CA TRP A 127 -4.39 11.09 8.89
C TRP A 127 -5.71 10.36 8.71
N LEU A 128 -6.11 10.13 7.46
CA LEU A 128 -7.21 9.23 7.11
C LEU A 128 -6.69 8.02 6.36
N ARG A 129 -7.20 6.84 6.71
CA ARG A 129 -6.82 5.59 6.07
C ARG A 129 -7.26 5.62 4.61
N HIS A 130 -6.29 5.52 3.71
CA HIS A 130 -6.50 5.53 2.26
C HIS A 130 -6.49 4.13 1.65
N SER A 131 -5.54 3.27 2.06
CA SER A 131 -5.48 1.89 1.59
C SER A 131 -4.78 0.95 2.59
N ALA A 132 -5.08 -0.35 2.52
CA ALA A 132 -4.48 -1.38 3.36
C ALA A 132 -4.02 -2.57 2.53
N HIS A 133 -2.77 -2.99 2.70
CA HIS A 133 -2.12 -3.95 1.81
C HIS A 133 -1.47 -5.08 2.61
N HIS A 134 -1.83 -6.31 2.32
CA HIS A 134 -1.08 -7.46 2.83
C HIS A 134 0.31 -7.52 2.18
N LEU A 135 1.34 -7.81 2.96
CA LEU A 135 2.67 -8.04 2.41
C LEU A 135 2.74 -9.43 1.76
N ASP A 136 2.20 -10.44 2.46
CA ASP A 136 2.02 -11.79 1.91
C ASP A 136 0.87 -11.83 0.88
N PRO A 137 0.95 -12.69 -0.14
CA PRO A 137 -0.17 -12.93 -1.05
C PRO A 137 -1.37 -13.52 -0.28
N VAL A 138 -2.57 -13.12 -0.66
CA VAL A 138 -3.83 -13.58 -0.05
C VAL A 138 -4.72 -14.19 -1.14
N GLU A 139 -5.23 -15.40 -0.89
CA GLU A 139 -6.07 -16.15 -1.83
C GLU A 139 -7.45 -15.51 -2.01
N ASP A 140 -8.03 -14.97 -0.94
CA ASP A 140 -9.29 -14.26 -0.98
C ASP A 140 -9.15 -12.90 -1.66
N LEU A 141 -10.18 -12.50 -2.41
CA LEU A 141 -10.16 -11.22 -3.12
C LEU A 141 -10.57 -10.06 -2.21
N PHE A 142 -11.48 -10.32 -1.28
CA PHE A 142 -12.01 -9.36 -0.32
C PHE A 142 -11.84 -9.94 1.08
N VAL A 143 -11.14 -9.23 1.94
CA VAL A 143 -10.91 -9.66 3.32
C VAL A 143 -11.34 -8.58 4.28
N THR A 144 -11.98 -8.98 5.38
CA THR A 144 -12.26 -8.07 6.48
C THR A 144 -10.96 -7.75 7.19
N ALA A 145 -10.53 -6.49 7.13
CA ALA A 145 -9.46 -6.00 7.96
C ALA A 145 -10.00 -5.65 9.34
N PRO A 146 -9.27 -6.01 10.42
CA PRO A 146 -9.63 -5.55 11.73
C PRO A 146 -9.65 -4.02 11.77
N ALA A 147 -10.43 -3.49 12.70
CA ALA A 147 -10.32 -2.11 13.15
C ALA A 147 -8.85 -1.71 13.27
N ASP A 148 -8.50 -0.52 12.80
CA ASP A 148 -7.18 0.01 13.09
C ASP A 148 -7.01 0.25 14.60
N ASP A 149 -5.76 0.36 15.05
CA ASP A 149 -5.46 0.64 16.47
C ASP A 149 -6.05 1.98 16.95
N GLY A 150 -6.55 2.80 16.02
CA GLY A 150 -7.32 4.03 16.22
C GLY A 150 -8.82 3.81 16.46
N GLY A 151 -9.32 2.57 16.56
CA GLY A 151 -10.70 2.28 16.93
C GLY A 151 -11.73 2.54 15.83
N GLY A 152 -11.36 2.41 14.55
CA GLY A 152 -12.30 2.42 13.43
C GLY A 152 -13.14 1.13 13.31
N PRO A 153 -14.16 1.09 12.44
CA PRO A 153 -14.86 -0.15 12.14
C PRO A 153 -13.94 -1.15 11.42
N GLU A 154 -14.31 -2.43 11.48
CA GLU A 154 -13.80 -3.41 10.53
C GLU A 154 -14.18 -2.98 9.11
N MET A 155 -13.26 -3.12 8.16
CA MET A 155 -13.47 -2.64 6.80
C MET A 155 -13.06 -3.71 5.80
N THR A 156 -13.81 -3.80 4.70
CA THR A 156 -13.53 -4.78 3.66
C THR A 156 -12.43 -4.23 2.75
N VAL A 157 -11.37 -5.03 2.59
CA VAL A 157 -10.17 -4.67 1.83
C VAL A 157 -10.08 -5.49 0.56
N CYS A 158 -9.89 -4.82 -0.58
CA CYS A 158 -9.53 -5.50 -1.82
C CYS A 158 -8.06 -5.93 -1.77
N THR A 159 -7.78 -7.23 -1.83
CA THR A 159 -6.40 -7.75 -1.72
C THR A 159 -5.52 -7.44 -2.93
N VAL A 160 -6.14 -7.04 -4.06
CA VAL A 160 -5.44 -6.66 -5.30
C VAL A 160 -4.86 -5.25 -5.21
N CYS A 161 -5.70 -4.24 -4.93
CA CYS A 161 -5.31 -2.84 -4.94
C CYS A 161 -5.25 -2.18 -3.56
N GLY A 162 -5.62 -2.90 -2.50
CA GLY A 162 -5.68 -2.42 -1.12
C GLY A 162 -6.76 -1.38 -0.85
N ALA A 163 -7.73 -1.21 -1.76
CA ALA A 163 -8.87 -0.31 -1.54
C ALA A 163 -9.65 -0.75 -0.30
N VAL A 164 -10.10 0.22 0.48
CA VAL A 164 -10.85 0.00 1.72
C VAL A 164 -12.18 0.70 1.60
N ASP A 165 -13.29 0.00 1.92
CA ASP A 165 -14.67 0.51 1.83
C ASP A 165 -15.10 1.04 0.45
N GLU A 166 -14.37 0.69 -0.61
CA GLU A 166 -14.74 0.91 -2.01
C GLU A 166 -15.17 -0.42 -2.66
N ILE A 167 -16.02 -1.16 -1.94
CA ILE A 167 -16.48 -2.49 -2.30
C ILE A 167 -18.01 -2.48 -2.45
N ASP A 168 -18.48 -2.76 -3.66
CA ASP A 168 -19.89 -2.94 -3.96
C ASP A 168 -20.28 -4.41 -3.75
N HIS A 169 -21.46 -4.65 -3.19
CA HIS A 169 -22.03 -5.99 -3.05
C HIS A 169 -23.47 -5.98 -3.54
N VAL A 170 -23.78 -6.91 -4.43
CA VAL A 170 -25.11 -7.11 -5.01
C VAL A 170 -25.53 -8.55 -4.76
N GLU A 171 -26.75 -8.73 -4.27
CA GLU A 171 -27.39 -10.02 -4.06
C GLU A 171 -28.73 -10.03 -4.79
N VAL A 172 -28.97 -11.04 -5.63
CA VAL A 172 -30.22 -11.21 -6.36
C VAL A 172 -30.69 -12.66 -6.28
N PRO A 173 -32.02 -12.94 -6.27
CA PRO A 173 -32.52 -14.31 -6.31
C PRO A 173 -31.99 -15.08 -7.51
N SER A 174 -31.49 -16.30 -7.29
CA SER A 174 -30.86 -17.07 -8.36
C SER A 174 -31.87 -17.60 -9.38
N MET A 175 -31.47 -17.60 -10.65
CA MET A 175 -32.22 -18.27 -11.72
C MET A 175 -32.22 -19.80 -11.58
N ALA A 176 -31.41 -20.35 -10.67
CA ALA A 176 -31.42 -21.76 -10.27
C ALA A 176 -32.74 -22.21 -9.61
N GLY A 177 -33.60 -21.26 -9.21
CA GLY A 177 -34.87 -21.54 -8.52
C GLY A 177 -34.73 -21.76 -7.01
N TYR A 178 -33.51 -21.64 -6.47
CA TYR A 178 -33.20 -21.61 -5.04
C TYR A 178 -31.91 -20.82 -4.81
N GLY A 179 -31.73 -20.28 -3.61
CA GLY A 179 -30.55 -19.50 -3.25
C GLY A 179 -30.46 -18.12 -3.92
N TYR A 180 -29.29 -17.51 -3.82
CA TYR A 180 -29.01 -16.17 -4.34
C TYR A 180 -27.72 -16.19 -5.18
N ASP A 181 -27.71 -15.39 -6.24
CA ASP A 181 -26.48 -15.04 -6.96
C ASP A 181 -25.92 -13.79 -6.29
N THR A 182 -24.64 -13.80 -5.94
CA THR A 182 -23.97 -12.63 -5.36
C THR A 182 -22.86 -12.13 -6.27
N VAL A 183 -22.64 -10.82 -6.30
CA VAL A 183 -21.49 -10.20 -6.94
C VAL A 183 -20.90 -9.18 -5.99
N THR A 184 -19.63 -9.37 -5.64
CA THR A 184 -18.84 -8.41 -4.87
C THR A 184 -17.75 -7.85 -5.77
N SER A 185 -17.63 -6.53 -5.88
CA SER A 185 -16.66 -5.88 -6.77
C SER A 185 -15.94 -4.70 -6.11
N CYS A 186 -14.65 -4.55 -6.41
CA CYS A 186 -13.88 -3.37 -6.03
C CYS A 186 -14.14 -2.23 -7.01
N ALA A 187 -14.67 -1.10 -6.55
CA ALA A 187 -14.89 0.09 -7.37
C ALA A 187 -13.57 0.71 -7.88
N ARG A 188 -12.46 0.50 -7.17
CA ARG A 188 -11.14 1.06 -7.53
C ARG A 188 -10.46 0.32 -8.68
N CYS A 189 -10.35 -1.01 -8.56
CA CYS A 189 -9.58 -1.82 -9.53
C CYS A 189 -10.46 -2.69 -10.44
N GLY A 190 -11.77 -2.81 -10.15
CA GLY A 190 -12.71 -3.62 -10.91
C GLY A 190 -12.53 -5.13 -10.77
N SER A 191 -11.77 -5.60 -9.76
CA SER A 191 -11.72 -7.03 -9.45
C SER A 191 -13.03 -7.46 -8.78
N SER A 192 -13.50 -8.68 -9.04
CA SER A 192 -14.79 -9.16 -8.53
C SER A 192 -14.78 -10.65 -8.16
N VAL A 193 -15.69 -11.01 -7.25
CA VAL A 193 -16.12 -12.39 -7.00
C VAL A 193 -17.61 -12.43 -7.30
N ALA A 194 -18.02 -13.32 -8.19
CA ALA A 194 -19.42 -13.67 -8.37
C ALA A 194 -19.64 -15.07 -7.80
N SER A 195 -20.75 -15.32 -7.12
CA SER A 195 -21.12 -16.67 -6.67
C SER A 195 -22.53 -16.99 -7.11
N ASP A 196 -22.75 -18.25 -7.48
CA ASP A 196 -24.09 -18.78 -7.71
C ASP A 196 -24.24 -20.19 -7.09
N PRO A 197 -25.46 -20.61 -6.75
CA PRO A 197 -25.70 -21.88 -6.08
C PRO A 197 -25.32 -23.13 -6.88
N MET A 198 -25.20 -23.03 -8.22
CA MET A 198 -24.94 -24.16 -9.10
C MET A 198 -23.43 -24.35 -9.38
N PHE A 199 -22.70 -23.26 -9.58
CA PHE A 199 -21.30 -23.29 -10.02
C PHE A 199 -20.31 -22.77 -8.97
N GLY A 200 -20.81 -22.18 -7.87
CA GLY A 200 -19.98 -21.67 -6.78
C GLY A 200 -19.29 -20.36 -7.14
N ASP A 201 -18.08 -20.16 -6.61
CA ASP A 201 -17.37 -18.88 -6.71
C ASP A 201 -16.56 -18.73 -8.00
N HIS A 202 -16.76 -17.61 -8.67
CA HIS A 202 -16.05 -17.16 -9.85
C HIS A 202 -15.27 -15.88 -9.56
N VAL A 203 -13.95 -16.01 -9.45
CA VAL A 203 -13.04 -14.92 -9.10
C VAL A 203 -12.40 -14.29 -10.35
N THR A 204 -12.54 -12.98 -10.50
CA THR A 204 -11.85 -12.17 -11.53
C THR A 204 -10.90 -11.18 -10.88
N ARG A 205 -9.59 -11.42 -11.00
CA ARG A 205 -8.54 -10.49 -10.55
C ARG A 205 -8.11 -9.59 -11.70
N LYS A 206 -8.19 -8.27 -11.52
CA LYS A 206 -7.65 -7.29 -12.47
C LYS A 206 -6.17 -7.01 -12.18
N PRO A 207 -5.34 -6.77 -13.20
CA PRO A 207 -3.96 -6.36 -12.97
C PRO A 207 -3.91 -5.00 -12.25
N TRP A 208 -3.05 -4.88 -11.24
CA TRP A 208 -2.87 -3.65 -10.48
C TRP A 208 -1.38 -3.43 -10.14
N PRO A 209 -0.84 -2.20 -10.23
CA PRO A 209 -1.49 -0.98 -10.74
C PRO A 209 -1.90 -1.13 -12.22
N PRO A 210 -2.91 -0.35 -12.67
CA PRO A 210 -3.38 -0.44 -14.04
C PRO A 210 -2.20 -0.17 -14.97
N GLN A 211 -1.88 -1.13 -15.85
CA GLN A 211 -0.86 -0.89 -16.85
C GLN A 211 -1.47 0.05 -17.88
N ASN A 212 -0.83 1.21 -18.09
CA ASN A 212 -1.18 2.04 -19.23
C ASN A 212 -1.03 1.17 -20.49
N PRO A 213 -2.02 1.15 -21.41
CA PRO A 213 -1.86 0.43 -22.66
C PRO A 213 -0.61 0.96 -23.34
N THR A 214 0.35 0.07 -23.58
CA THR A 214 1.61 0.39 -24.24
C THR A 214 1.29 1.05 -25.57
N ALA A 215 1.58 2.34 -25.70
CA ALA A 215 1.50 3.03 -26.99
C ALA A 215 2.60 2.46 -27.89
N GLY A 216 2.28 1.43 -28.68
CA GLY A 216 3.24 0.82 -29.58
C GLY A 216 2.81 -0.54 -30.10
N ASP A 217 1.78 -0.56 -30.95
CA ASP A 217 1.62 -1.57 -32.00
C ASP A 217 0.76 -1.00 -33.15
N THR A 218 1.14 0.19 -33.63
CA THR A 218 0.79 0.67 -34.97
C THR A 218 2.08 0.86 -35.76
N ALA A 219 2.77 -0.24 -36.05
CA ALA A 219 3.64 -0.31 -37.21
C ALA A 219 2.83 -1.00 -38.32
N GLY A 220 1.93 -0.23 -38.92
CA GLY A 220 1.23 -0.61 -40.14
C GLY A 220 2.22 -0.69 -41.29
N GLU A 221 2.51 -1.92 -41.66
CA GLU A 221 2.96 -2.40 -42.96
C GLU A 221 2.54 -1.48 -44.12
N THR A 222 3.52 -0.81 -44.72
CA THR A 222 3.40 -0.29 -46.09
C THR A 222 4.67 -0.66 -46.84
N ARG A 223 4.59 -1.73 -47.62
CA ARG A 223 5.33 -1.86 -48.87
C ARG A 223 4.58 -2.72 -49.86
#